data_AF-A0A2E2ZCM0-F1
#
_entry.id   AF-A0A2E2ZCM0-F1
#
_cell.length_a   1.000
_cell.length_b   1.000
_cell.length_c   1.000
_cell.angle_alpha   90.00
_cell.angle_beta   90.00
_cell.angle_gamma   90.00
#
_symmetry.space_group_name_H-M   'P 1'
#
loop_
_entity.id
_entity.type
_entity.pdbx_description
1 polymer ?
#
loop_
_entity_poly.entity_id
_entity_poly.type
_entity_poly.pdbx_seq_one_letter_code
_entity_poly.pdbx_strand_id
1 'polypeptide(L)'
;MKKYLVLILLISFATNAQNNENKWVVGVSGSLVRFSNVNRVKDWHNFQAPKINVARYLFSGLSADVGVTLNAIDIYPFVTNEFSYNSFDGNLRYDFNLSNNHLVPYLTVGASIVGPPSTIQNSKSSGVLNVGLGGTFWVSSHWGLNTQISYKHSSEKVFSMTA
;
A
#
# COMPACT_ATOMS: atom_id res chain seq x y z
N MET A 1 -24.74 -29.43 -26.72
CA MET A 1 -24.01 -28.20 -27.10
C MET A 1 -24.38 -27.11 -26.10
N LYS A 2 -23.51 -26.79 -25.14
CA LYS A 2 -23.78 -25.76 -24.12
C LYS A 2 -23.36 -24.39 -24.68
N LYS A 3 -24.32 -23.49 -24.87
CA LYS A 3 -24.06 -22.09 -25.26
C LYS A 3 -23.80 -21.30 -23.98
N TYR A 4 -22.57 -20.82 -23.80
CA TYR A 4 -22.27 -19.85 -22.75
C TYR A 4 -22.55 -18.45 -23.30
N LEU A 5 -23.52 -17.77 -22.69
CA LEU A 5 -23.81 -16.36 -22.94
C LEU A 5 -22.69 -15.54 -22.26
N VAL A 6 -21.79 -14.96 -23.04
CA VAL A 6 -20.81 -14.00 -22.53
C VAL A 6 -21.51 -12.65 -22.44
N LEU A 7 -21.80 -12.21 -21.21
CA LEU A 7 -22.29 -10.87 -20.93
C LEU A 7 -21.11 -9.89 -21.01
N ILE A 8 -21.03 -9.12 -22.10
CA ILE A 8 -20.12 -7.98 -22.22
C ILE A 8 -20.74 -6.85 -21.41
N LEU A 9 -20.13 -6.53 -20.26
CA LEU A 9 -20.52 -5.40 -19.45
C LEU A 9 -19.97 -4.11 -20.11
N LEU A 10 -20.86 -3.40 -20.80
CA LEU A 10 -20.65 -2.02 -21.24
C LEU A 10 -20.60 -1.12 -20.00
N ILE A 11 -19.40 -0.77 -19.53
CA ILE A 11 -19.22 0.32 -18.58
C ILE A 11 -18.74 1.55 -19.37
N SER A 12 -19.69 2.42 -19.68
CA SER A 12 -19.41 3.75 -20.21
C SER A 12 -19.99 4.79 -19.27
N PHE A 13 -19.17 5.33 -18.37
CA PHE A 13 -19.33 6.68 -17.81
C PHE A 13 -17.94 7.27 -17.58
N ALA A 14 -17.57 8.27 -18.36
CA ALA A 14 -16.31 8.99 -18.25
C ALA A 14 -16.31 9.85 -16.98
N THR A 15 -15.80 9.31 -15.87
CA THR A 15 -15.66 10.07 -14.62
C THR A 15 -14.50 9.52 -13.78
N ASN A 16 -13.65 10.40 -13.27
CA ASN A 16 -12.48 10.07 -12.46
C ASN A 16 -12.76 10.38 -10.98
N ALA A 17 -12.27 9.56 -10.07
CA ALA A 17 -12.61 9.70 -8.65
C ALA A 17 -11.65 10.59 -7.86
N GLN A 18 -10.39 10.74 -8.28
CA GLN A 18 -9.41 11.61 -7.60
C GLN A 18 -8.83 12.66 -8.53
N ASN A 19 -9.22 13.91 -8.34
CA ASN A 19 -8.71 15.07 -9.08
C ASN A 19 -8.94 16.36 -8.28
N ASN A 20 -8.86 17.52 -8.96
CA ASN A 20 -9.04 18.81 -8.30
C ASN A 20 -10.48 19.06 -7.79
N GLU A 21 -11.48 18.38 -8.36
CA GLU A 21 -12.89 18.50 -7.94
C GLU A 21 -13.19 17.48 -6.84
N ASN A 22 -12.78 16.22 -7.04
CA ASN A 22 -12.92 15.14 -6.07
C ASN A 22 -11.56 14.83 -5.43
N LYS A 23 -11.25 15.50 -4.32
CA LYS A 23 -9.88 15.47 -3.77
C LYS A 23 -9.56 14.22 -2.96
N TRP A 24 -10.54 13.58 -2.35
CA TRP A 24 -10.32 12.55 -1.32
C TRP A 24 -10.60 11.14 -1.82
N VAL A 25 -9.71 10.22 -1.50
CA VAL A 25 -9.88 8.78 -1.71
C VAL A 25 -9.57 8.06 -0.41
N VAL A 26 -10.43 7.11 -0.05
CA VAL A 26 -10.18 6.15 1.02
C VAL A 26 -9.95 4.79 0.38
N GLY A 27 -8.91 4.09 0.81
CA GLY A 27 -8.52 2.77 0.31
C GLY A 27 -8.44 1.74 1.42
N VAL A 28 -8.77 0.50 1.07
CA VAL A 28 -8.49 -0.70 1.86
C VAL A 28 -7.79 -1.71 0.96
N SER A 29 -6.74 -2.34 1.46
CA SER A 29 -5.90 -3.25 0.70
C SER A 29 -5.25 -4.31 1.58
N GLY A 30 -4.73 -5.36 0.96
CA GLY A 30 -3.74 -6.26 1.56
C GLY A 30 -2.38 -6.05 0.91
N SER A 31 -1.31 -6.40 1.61
CA SER A 31 0.05 -6.32 1.09
C SER A 31 0.91 -7.50 1.52
N LEU A 32 1.98 -7.73 0.76
CA LEU A 32 3.05 -8.66 1.09
C LEU A 32 4.34 -7.86 1.17
N VAL A 33 5.08 -7.98 2.26
CA VAL A 33 6.43 -7.41 2.37
C VAL A 33 7.45 -8.53 2.34
N ARG A 34 8.60 -8.27 1.71
CA ARG A 34 9.76 -9.15 1.69
C ARG A 34 10.93 -8.49 2.41
N PHE A 35 11.55 -9.20 3.33
CA PHE A 35 12.73 -8.75 4.07
C PHE A 35 13.99 -9.28 3.40
N SER A 36 15.02 -8.43 3.30
CA SER A 36 16.32 -8.80 2.72
C SER A 36 17.22 -9.56 3.71
N ASN A 37 17.00 -9.41 5.01
CA ASN A 37 17.85 -10.01 6.06
C ASN A 37 17.03 -10.92 6.99
N VAL A 38 16.93 -12.19 6.60
CA VAL A 38 16.15 -13.25 7.30
C VAL A 38 16.76 -13.64 8.65
N ASN A 39 18.07 -13.42 8.85
CA ASN A 39 18.72 -13.76 10.12
C ASN A 39 18.16 -12.96 11.32
N ARG A 40 17.44 -11.86 11.05
CA ARG A 40 16.87 -10.98 12.07
C ARG A 40 15.35 -11.12 12.22
N VAL A 41 14.68 -11.53 11.14
CA VAL A 41 13.23 -11.73 11.07
C VAL A 41 13.06 -13.13 10.54
N LYS A 42 12.63 -14.06 11.40
CA LYS A 42 12.60 -15.53 11.22
C LYS A 42 12.01 -16.03 9.89
N ASP A 43 11.38 -15.15 9.13
CA ASP A 43 10.85 -15.39 7.81
C ASP A 43 11.19 -14.22 6.86
N TRP A 44 11.34 -14.56 5.58
CA TRP A 44 11.67 -13.63 4.51
C TRP A 44 10.46 -12.84 4.01
N HIS A 45 9.23 -13.25 4.36
CA HIS A 45 8.00 -12.57 3.97
C HIS A 45 7.03 -12.32 5.13
N ASN A 46 6.11 -11.37 4.94
CA ASN A 46 5.01 -11.14 5.87
C ASN A 46 3.77 -10.59 5.15
N PHE A 47 2.63 -11.28 5.29
CA PHE A 47 1.33 -10.86 4.78
C PHE A 47 0.71 -9.82 5.71
N GLN A 48 0.08 -8.80 5.15
CA GLN A 48 -0.53 -7.70 5.89
C GLN A 48 -1.94 -7.47 5.39
N ALA A 49 -2.91 -7.49 6.30
CA ALA A 49 -4.29 -7.12 6.02
C ALA A 49 -5.03 -6.81 7.33
N PRO A 50 -5.73 -5.67 7.45
CA PRO A 50 -5.91 -4.64 6.42
C PRO A 50 -4.79 -3.59 6.41
N LYS A 51 -4.56 -3.00 5.23
CA LYS A 51 -3.96 -1.68 5.06
C LYS A 51 -5.05 -0.70 4.67
N ILE A 52 -5.20 0.35 5.46
CA ILE A 52 -6.17 1.43 5.23
C ILE A 52 -5.40 2.70 4.92
N ASN A 53 -5.78 3.42 3.88
CA ASN A 53 -5.13 4.68 3.52
C ASN A 53 -6.13 5.74 3.10
N VAL A 54 -5.75 7.00 3.28
CA VAL A 54 -6.47 8.18 2.82
C VAL A 54 -5.53 9.01 1.98
N ALA A 55 -5.91 9.26 0.73
CA ALA A 55 -5.18 10.11 -0.19
C ALA A 55 -5.97 11.39 -0.49
N ARG A 56 -5.27 12.53 -0.51
CA ARG A 56 -5.81 13.83 -0.87
C ARG A 56 -5.05 14.42 -2.05
N TYR A 57 -5.76 14.73 -3.13
CA TYR A 57 -5.25 15.53 -4.23
C TYR A 57 -4.92 16.95 -3.76
N LEU A 58 -3.72 17.41 -4.08
CA LEU A 58 -3.22 18.73 -3.72
C LEU A 58 -3.33 19.66 -4.93
N PHE A 59 -2.50 19.42 -5.95
CA PHE A 59 -2.41 20.22 -7.18
C PHE A 59 -1.50 19.51 -8.20
N SER A 60 -1.68 19.80 -9.48
CA SER A 60 -0.80 19.35 -10.59
C SER A 60 -0.34 17.89 -10.48
N GLY A 61 -1.28 16.97 -10.26
CA GLY A 61 -0.98 15.54 -10.14
C GLY A 61 -0.30 15.10 -8.84
N LEU A 62 -0.05 16.01 -7.91
CA LEU A 62 0.49 15.73 -6.59
C LEU A 62 -0.64 15.40 -5.62
N SER A 63 -0.49 14.31 -4.87
CA SER A 63 -1.38 13.90 -3.78
C SER A 63 -0.60 13.57 -2.52
N ALA A 64 -1.16 13.88 -1.35
CA ALA A 64 -0.67 13.39 -0.06
C ALA A 64 -1.42 12.11 0.31
N ASP A 65 -0.72 11.11 0.82
CA ASP A 65 -1.28 9.83 1.22
C ASP A 65 -0.78 9.45 2.61
N VAL A 66 -1.72 9.14 3.50
CA VAL A 66 -1.44 8.62 4.84
C VAL A 66 -2.10 7.26 4.98
N GLY A 67 -1.42 6.31 5.61
CA GLY A 67 -1.94 4.97 5.76
C GLY A 67 -1.48 4.28 7.03
N VAL A 68 -2.29 3.30 7.44
CA VAL A 68 -1.98 2.42 8.56
C VAL A 68 -2.06 0.98 8.03
N THR A 69 -1.04 0.20 8.34
CA THR A 69 -1.00 -1.22 8.02
C THR A 69 -1.04 -2.01 9.31
N LEU A 70 -1.97 -2.96 9.40
CA LEU A 70 -2.12 -3.84 10.55
C LEU A 70 -1.63 -5.24 10.23
N ASN A 71 -1.30 -5.99 11.28
CA ASN A 71 -0.93 -7.40 11.16
C ASN A 71 -2.03 -8.20 10.47
N ALA A 72 -1.65 -9.16 9.61
CA ALA A 72 -2.64 -10.05 9.01
C ALA A 72 -3.35 -10.90 10.07
N ILE A 73 -4.60 -11.23 9.76
CA ILE A 73 -5.37 -12.25 10.47
C ILE A 73 -4.86 -13.61 9.99
N ASP A 74 -4.37 -14.44 10.91
CA ASP A 74 -3.92 -15.79 10.59
C ASP A 74 -5.11 -16.67 10.18
N ILE A 75 -5.02 -17.24 8.97
CA ILE A 75 -6.00 -18.18 8.41
C ILE A 75 -5.25 -19.45 8.03
N TYR A 76 -5.13 -20.39 8.98
CA TYR A 76 -4.42 -21.63 8.74
C TYR A 76 -5.13 -22.52 7.69
N PRO A 77 -4.43 -23.13 6.71
CA PRO A 77 -2.99 -23.04 6.43
C PRO A 77 -2.60 -21.99 5.35
N PHE A 78 -3.53 -21.10 4.96
CA PHE A 78 -3.38 -20.21 3.80
C PHE A 78 -2.62 -18.91 4.08
N VAL A 79 -2.77 -18.33 5.27
CA VAL A 79 -2.11 -17.08 5.69
C VAL A 79 -1.60 -17.28 7.11
N THR A 80 -0.28 -17.38 7.25
CA THR A 80 0.39 -17.48 8.56
C THR A 80 1.64 -16.61 8.54
N ASN A 81 1.83 -15.80 9.59
CA ASN A 81 3.03 -14.98 9.74
C ASN A 81 3.85 -15.40 10.97
N GLU A 82 5.17 -15.50 10.80
CA GLU A 82 6.11 -15.81 11.90
C GLU A 82 6.35 -14.63 12.86
N PHE A 83 5.88 -13.42 12.51
CA PHE A 83 6.02 -12.21 13.33
C PHE A 83 4.93 -11.19 13.00
N SER A 84 4.67 -10.27 13.93
CA SER A 84 3.74 -9.17 13.71
C SER A 84 4.34 -8.06 12.85
N TYR A 85 3.52 -7.47 11.98
CA TYR A 85 3.87 -6.27 11.23
C TYR A 85 2.78 -5.20 11.38
N ASN A 86 3.17 -4.01 11.85
CA ASN A 86 2.29 -2.85 11.83
C ASN A 86 3.08 -1.64 11.33
N SER A 87 2.46 -0.74 10.59
CA SER A 87 3.10 0.50 10.17
C SER A 87 2.15 1.69 10.11
N PHE A 88 2.72 2.87 10.30
CA PHE A 88 2.12 4.14 9.94
C PHE A 88 2.94 4.75 8.80
N ASP A 89 2.31 5.05 7.68
CA ASP A 89 2.93 5.44 6.42
C ASP A 89 2.48 6.85 6.03
N GLY A 90 3.41 7.72 5.65
CA GLY A 90 3.14 9.03 5.06
C GLY A 90 3.90 9.20 3.75
N ASN A 91 3.19 9.45 2.66
CA ASN A 91 3.74 9.48 1.31
C ASN A 91 3.21 10.66 0.49
N LEU A 92 4.01 11.12 -0.46
CA LEU A 92 3.61 11.95 -1.58
C LEU A 92 3.52 11.10 -2.83
N ARG A 93 2.46 11.28 -3.61
CA ARG A 93 2.24 10.60 -4.89
C ARG A 93 2.22 11.64 -6.01
N TYR A 94 2.92 11.36 -7.10
CA TYR A 94 2.89 12.19 -8.31
C TYR A 94 2.42 11.36 -9.49
N ASP A 95 1.32 11.78 -10.13
CA ASP A 95 0.62 11.02 -11.18
C ASP A 95 0.83 11.54 -12.60
N PHE A 96 1.81 12.43 -12.80
CA PHE A 96 2.11 13.02 -14.11
C PHE A 96 0.96 13.88 -14.71
N ASN A 97 0.11 14.45 -13.85
CA ASN A 97 -1.11 15.18 -14.21
C ASN A 97 -2.15 14.31 -14.92
N LEU A 98 -2.16 13.00 -14.64
CA LEU A 98 -3.08 12.04 -15.22
C LEU A 98 -4.29 11.78 -14.33
N SER A 99 -4.53 12.60 -13.29
CA SER A 99 -5.64 12.43 -12.33
C SER A 99 -7.02 12.43 -12.99
N ASN A 100 -7.13 12.98 -14.21
CA ASN A 100 -8.36 12.96 -15.01
C ASN A 100 -8.47 11.77 -15.99
N ASN A 101 -7.64 10.74 -15.81
CA ASN A 101 -7.66 9.53 -16.63
C ASN A 101 -8.18 8.33 -15.83
N HIS A 102 -8.71 7.34 -16.53
CA HIS A 102 -9.14 6.09 -15.89
C HIS A 102 -7.96 5.29 -15.34
N LEU A 103 -6.85 5.26 -16.07
CA LEU A 103 -5.60 4.67 -15.60
C LEU A 103 -4.65 5.79 -15.15
N VAL A 104 -4.41 5.84 -13.84
CA VAL A 104 -3.60 6.87 -13.18
C VAL A 104 -2.34 6.20 -12.61
N PRO A 105 -1.25 6.07 -13.39
CA PRO A 105 0.03 5.64 -12.85
C PRO A 105 0.61 6.74 -11.95
N TYR A 106 1.35 6.37 -10.91
CA TYR A 106 2.00 7.33 -10.03
C TYR A 106 3.34 6.83 -9.50
N LEU A 107 4.22 7.78 -9.19
CA LEU A 107 5.38 7.56 -8.33
C LEU A 107 5.02 7.91 -6.89
N THR A 108 5.64 7.25 -5.93
CA THR A 108 5.46 7.53 -4.51
C THR A 108 6.80 7.66 -3.80
N VAL A 109 6.90 8.65 -2.92
CA VAL A 109 8.03 8.84 -2.01
C VAL A 109 7.51 9.20 -0.62
N GLY A 110 8.17 8.74 0.43
CA GLY A 110 7.67 9.01 1.78
C GLY A 110 8.49 8.37 2.88
N ALA A 111 7.89 8.27 4.05
CA ALA A 111 8.47 7.63 5.20
C ALA A 111 7.41 6.83 5.97
N SER A 112 7.87 5.82 6.69
CA SER A 112 7.04 5.01 7.58
C SER A 112 7.67 4.88 8.95
N ILE A 113 6.81 4.71 9.95
CA ILE A 113 7.18 4.15 11.24
C ILE A 113 6.65 2.71 11.25
N VAL A 114 7.56 1.75 11.31
CA VAL A 114 7.24 0.33 11.41
C VAL A 114 7.33 -0.09 12.88
N GLY A 115 6.29 -0.76 13.38
CA GLY A 115 6.23 -1.24 14.74
C GLY A 115 7.29 -2.32 15.03
N PRO A 116 7.61 -2.53 16.31
CA PRO A 116 8.54 -3.57 16.72
C PRO A 116 8.05 -4.98 16.30
N PRO A 117 8.95 -5.85 15.80
CA PRO A 117 8.59 -7.24 15.54
C PRO A 117 8.33 -7.98 16.86
N SER A 118 7.22 -8.73 16.93
CA SER A 118 6.84 -9.53 18.11
C SER A 118 7.87 -10.58 18.53
N THR A 119 8.80 -10.94 17.65
CA THR A 119 9.82 -11.97 17.88
C THR A 119 11.05 -11.48 18.65
N ILE A 120 11.21 -10.16 18.85
CA ILE A 120 12.37 -9.57 19.52
C ILE A 120 11.89 -8.81 20.76
N GLN A 121 12.30 -9.25 21.95
CA GLN A 121 12.02 -8.53 23.20
C GLN A 121 12.76 -7.19 23.23
N ASN A 122 12.15 -6.16 23.83
CA ASN A 122 12.68 -4.78 23.93
C ASN A 122 12.93 -4.07 22.60
N SER A 123 12.27 -4.53 21.54
CA SER A 123 12.32 -3.90 20.24
C SER A 123 11.61 -2.53 20.22
N LYS A 124 12.22 -1.54 19.57
CA LYS A 124 11.63 -0.22 19.28
C LYS A 124 11.11 -0.15 17.84
N SER A 125 10.22 0.81 17.60
CA SER A 125 9.74 1.13 16.26
C SER A 125 10.85 1.69 15.36
N SER A 126 10.80 1.37 14.08
CA SER A 126 11.80 1.75 13.09
C SER A 126 11.27 2.77 12.09
N GLY A 127 12.00 3.89 11.94
CA GLY A 127 11.83 4.80 10.81
C GLY A 127 12.39 4.21 9.51
N VAL A 128 11.63 4.34 8.43
CA VAL A 128 11.93 3.75 7.12
C VAL A 128 11.60 4.77 6.03
N LEU A 129 12.44 4.87 4.99
CA LEU A 129 12.16 5.67 3.81
C LEU A 129 11.51 4.80 2.72
N ASN A 130 10.49 5.34 2.06
CA ASN A 130 9.74 4.64 1.03
C ASN A 130 9.99 5.31 -0.32
N VAL A 131 10.24 4.49 -1.34
CA VAL A 131 10.16 4.90 -2.74
C VAL A 131 9.43 3.81 -3.51
N GLY A 132 8.58 4.18 -4.46
CA GLY A 132 7.81 3.20 -5.20
C GLY A 132 7.07 3.78 -6.39
N LEU A 133 6.29 2.91 -7.00
CA LEU A 133 5.40 3.23 -8.09
C LEU A 133 4.11 2.43 -7.93
N GLY A 134 3.03 2.95 -8.48
CA GLY A 134 1.74 2.29 -8.44
C GLY A 134 0.84 2.79 -9.54
N GLY A 135 -0.39 2.34 -9.51
CA GLY A 135 -1.41 2.80 -10.41
C GLY A 135 -2.80 2.56 -9.84
N THR A 136 -3.71 3.47 -10.15
CA THR A 136 -5.14 3.28 -9.89
C THR A 136 -5.86 3.18 -11.22
N PHE A 137 -6.63 2.12 -11.39
CA PHE A 137 -7.59 1.96 -12.47
C PHE A 137 -9.00 2.28 -11.95
N TRP A 138 -9.53 3.44 -12.30
CA TRP A 138 -10.89 3.87 -11.97
C TRP A 138 -11.88 3.15 -12.88
N VAL A 139 -12.68 2.26 -12.28
CA VAL A 139 -13.80 1.60 -12.97
C VAL A 139 -15.05 2.48 -13.00
N SER A 140 -15.12 3.47 -12.10
CA SER A 140 -16.15 4.52 -12.05
C SER A 140 -15.63 5.77 -11.33
N SER A 141 -16.48 6.80 -11.22
CA SER A 141 -16.25 8.02 -10.42
C SER A 141 -16.02 7.76 -8.93
N HIS A 142 -16.34 6.57 -8.42
CA HIS A 142 -16.33 6.27 -6.99
C HIS A 142 -15.43 5.08 -6.65
N TRP A 143 -15.23 4.17 -7.60
CA TRP A 143 -14.54 2.91 -7.37
C TRP A 143 -13.34 2.77 -8.28
N GLY A 144 -12.21 2.38 -7.67
CA GLY A 144 -10.97 2.14 -8.39
C GLY A 144 -10.20 0.97 -7.79
N LEU A 145 -9.43 0.31 -8.64
CA LEU A 145 -8.50 -0.76 -8.25
C LEU A 145 -7.11 -0.15 -8.17
N ASN A 146 -6.50 -0.22 -6.99
CA ASN A 146 -5.15 0.29 -6.76
C ASN A 146 -4.14 -0.85 -6.65
N THR A 147 -2.98 -0.67 -7.26
CA THR A 147 -1.80 -1.51 -7.07
C THR A 147 -0.58 -0.66 -6.79
N GLN A 148 0.32 -1.14 -5.94
CA GLN A 148 1.53 -0.41 -5.56
C GLN A 148 2.66 -1.38 -5.23
N ILE A 149 3.86 -1.03 -5.70
CA ILE A 149 5.12 -1.69 -5.35
C ILE A 149 6.04 -0.62 -4.75
N SER A 150 6.66 -0.92 -3.62
CA SER A 150 7.53 0.02 -2.92
C SER A 150 8.77 -0.67 -2.36
N TYR A 151 9.92 -0.03 -2.51
CA TYR A 151 11.13 -0.33 -1.77
C TYR A 151 11.15 0.49 -0.48
N LYS A 152 11.40 -0.21 0.63
CA LYS A 152 11.46 0.35 1.98
C LYS A 152 12.89 0.26 2.50
N HIS A 153 13.59 1.39 2.56
CA HIS A 153 14.95 1.46 3.05
C HIS A 153 14.98 1.77 4.56
N SER A 154 15.61 0.90 5.34
CA SER A 154 15.85 1.13 6.76
C SER A 154 17.34 1.22 7.02
N SER A 155 17.78 2.28 7.70
CA SER A 155 19.17 2.38 8.16
C SER A 155 19.42 1.35 9.27
N GLU A 156 20.58 0.70 9.23
CA GLU A 156 20.97 -0.34 10.19
C GLU A 156 20.91 0.12 11.65
N LYS A 157 21.11 1.43 11.91
CA LYS A 157 21.00 2.03 13.26
C LYS A 157 19.59 2.00 13.83
N VAL A 158 18.57 1.79 13.01
CA VAL A 158 17.16 1.89 13.41
C VAL A 158 16.58 0.52 13.74
N PHE A 159 17.13 -0.56 13.16
CA PHE A 159 17.00 -1.91 13.70
C PHE A 159 18.08 -2.27 14.72
N SER A 160 18.98 -1.34 15.09
CA SER A 160 19.97 -1.55 16.16
C SER A 160 19.29 -1.55 17.53
N MET A 161 18.60 -2.64 17.81
CA MET A 161 18.34 -3.11 19.17
C MET A 161 19.67 -3.68 19.64
N THR A 162 20.33 -2.88 20.47
CA THR A 162 21.44 -3.30 21.32
C THR A 162 21.07 -4.61 22.01
N ALA A 163 21.97 -5.61 21.90
CA ALA A 163 22.04 -6.67 22.91
C ALA A 163 22.47 -6.06 24.25
#